data_AF-X1QKH7-F1
#
_entry.id   AF-X1QKH7-F1
#
_cell.length_a   1.000
_cell.length_b   1.000
_cell.length_c   1.000
_cell.angle_alpha   90.00
_cell.angle_beta   90.00
_cell.angle_gamma   90.00
#
_symmetry.space_group_name_H-M   'P 1'
#
loop_
_entity.id
_entity.type
_entity.pdbx_description
1 polymer ?
#
loop_
_entity_poly.entity_id
_entity_poly.type
_entity_poly.pdbx_seq_one_letter_code
_entity_poly.pdbx_strand_id
1 'polypeptide(L)'
;LFAGTIAGGLLVAFPIAYSLYNKGAKLSIVFTYIGAAAICRIPMTLYEASFMGVKFTMIRLLFSLPLVIITSILLEKYLGKRNYKMAEGK
;
A
#
# COMPACT_ATOMS: atom_id res chain seq x y z
N LEU A 1 -19.23 6.59 10.91
CA LEU A 1 -19.55 5.56 9.91
C LEU A 1 -18.53 5.52 8.76
N PHE A 2 -18.32 6.62 8.00
CA PHE A 2 -17.36 6.65 6.87
C PHE A 2 -15.88 6.54 7.27
N ALA A 3 -15.47 7.00 8.46
CA ALA A 3 -14.09 6.83 8.92
C ALA A 3 -13.65 5.35 9.00
N GLY A 4 -14.59 4.44 9.31
CA GLY A 4 -14.34 2.99 9.38
C GLY A 4 -14.09 2.35 8.02
N THR A 5 -14.76 2.80 6.95
CA THR A 5 -14.49 2.32 5.58
C THR A 5 -13.23 2.93 4.97
N ILE A 6 -12.83 4.11 5.43
CA ILE A 6 -11.59 4.77 4.98
C ILE A 6 -10.35 4.17 5.67
N ALA A 7 -10.43 3.87 6.97
CA ALA A 7 -9.34 3.23 7.72
C ALA A 7 -9.34 1.69 7.62
N GLY A 8 -10.50 1.07 7.43
CA GLY A 8 -10.68 -0.38 7.46
C GLY A 8 -9.88 -1.15 6.41
N GLY A 9 -9.75 -0.60 5.20
CA GLY A 9 -8.93 -1.22 4.15
C GLY A 9 -7.45 -1.33 4.52
N LEU A 10 -6.92 -0.34 5.23
CA LEU A 10 -5.53 -0.35 5.70
C LEU A 10 -5.36 -1.29 6.90
N LEU A 11 -6.31 -1.28 7.84
CA LEU A 11 -6.33 -2.18 8.98
C LEU A 11 -6.38 -3.66 8.56
N VAL A 12 -7.10 -3.99 7.48
CA VAL A 12 -7.12 -5.34 6.88
C VAL A 12 -5.83 -5.64 6.12
N ALA A 13 -5.18 -4.64 5.51
CA ALA A 13 -3.93 -4.84 4.80
C ALA A 13 -2.76 -5.19 5.73
N PHE A 14 -2.77 -4.74 6.99
CA PHE A 14 -1.71 -5.04 7.97
C PHE A 14 -1.56 -6.54 8.32
N PRO A 15 -2.61 -7.31 8.69
CA PRO A 15 -2.47 -8.74 8.96
C PRO A 15 -2.10 -9.54 7.71
N ILE A 16 -2.55 -9.10 6.53
CA ILE A 16 -2.17 -9.73 5.24
C ILE A 16 -0.69 -9.47 4.95
N ALA A 17 -0.23 -8.23 5.12
CA ALA A 17 1.17 -7.84 5.01
C ALA A 17 2.06 -8.62 5.98
N TYR A 18 1.60 -8.81 7.22
CA TYR A 18 2.28 -9.62 8.24
C TYR A 18 2.36 -11.10 7.86
N SER A 19 1.26 -11.68 7.37
CA SER A 19 1.23 -13.06 6.89
C SER A 19 2.15 -13.26 5.66
N LEU A 20 2.20 -12.27 4.76
CA LEU A 20 3.07 -12.28 3.60
C LEU A 20 4.55 -12.20 4.01
N TYR A 21 4.86 -11.41 5.03
CA TYR A 21 6.19 -11.33 5.63
C TYR A 21 6.61 -12.67 6.27
N ASN A 22 5.74 -13.30 7.07
CA ASN A 22 6.01 -14.61 7.68
C ASN A 22 6.20 -15.74 6.65
N LYS A 23 5.66 -15.58 5.43
CA LYS A 23 5.93 -16.47 4.30
C LYS A 23 7.29 -16.24 3.62
N GLY A 24 8.11 -15.32 4.11
CA GLY A 24 9.40 -14.98 3.53
C GLY A 24 9.29 -14.10 2.28
N ALA A 25 8.17 -13.40 2.08
CA ALA A 25 8.05 -12.46 0.98
C ALA A 25 9.07 -11.32 1.14
N LYS A 26 9.63 -10.90 0.00
CA LYS A 26 10.50 -9.73 -0.09
C LYS A 26 9.84 -8.50 0.53
N LEU A 27 10.60 -7.73 1.31
CA LEU A 27 10.12 -6.49 1.94
C LEU A 27 9.55 -5.50 0.92
N SER A 28 10.06 -5.45 -0.32
CA SER A 28 9.44 -4.63 -1.38
C SER A 28 7.98 -5.01 -1.62
N ILE A 29 7.63 -6.29 -1.59
CA ILE A 29 6.27 -6.76 -1.89
C ILE A 29 5.33 -6.32 -0.78
N VAL A 30 5.77 -6.43 0.48
CA VAL A 30 4.99 -6.01 1.65
C VAL A 30 4.74 -4.50 1.63
N PHE A 31 5.77 -3.69 1.35
CA PHE A 31 5.63 -2.24 1.23
C PHE A 31 4.78 -1.82 0.02
N THR A 32 4.94 -2.49 -1.12
CA THR A 32 4.11 -2.23 -2.31
C THR A 32 2.65 -2.54 -2.02
N TYR A 33 2.38 -3.64 -1.31
CA TYR A 33 1.02 -4.04 -0.94
C TYR A 33 0.36 -3.04 0.02
N ILE A 34 1.06 -2.63 1.08
CA ILE A 34 0.54 -1.60 2.02
C ILE A 34 0.34 -0.26 1.31
N GLY A 35 1.29 0.15 0.47
CA GLY A 35 1.20 1.39 -0.30
C GLY A 35 0.03 1.36 -1.29
N ALA A 36 -0.15 0.25 -2.01
CA ALA A 36 -1.28 0.07 -2.92
C ALA A 36 -2.61 0.06 -2.16
N ALA A 37 -2.70 -0.62 -1.01
CA ALA A 37 -3.89 -0.62 -0.15
C ALA A 37 -4.21 0.76 0.43
N ALA A 38 -3.19 1.60 0.67
CA ALA A 38 -3.37 2.98 1.12
C ALA A 38 -3.93 3.90 0.03
N ILE A 39 -3.51 3.69 -1.22
CA ILE A 39 -3.96 4.48 -2.37
C ILE A 39 -5.35 4.00 -2.85
N CYS A 40 -5.59 2.69 -2.85
CA CYS A 40 -6.87 2.07 -3.17
C CYS A 40 -7.88 2.18 -2.03
N ARG A 41 -8.10 3.40 -1.52
CA ARG A 41 -9.27 3.69 -0.70
C ARG A 41 -10.47 3.82 -1.62
N ILE A 42 -11.11 2.68 -1.88
CA ILE A 42 -12.34 2.53 -2.68
C ILE A 42 -13.34 3.68 -2.45
N PRO A 43 -13.62 4.15 -1.21
CA PRO A 43 -14.56 5.24 -1.01
C PRO A 43 -14.05 6.59 -1.50
N MET A 44 -12.77 6.91 -1.28
CA MET A 44 -12.18 8.20 -1.66
C MET A 44 -12.01 8.29 -3.18
N THR A 45 -11.49 7.23 -3.81
CA THR A 45 -11.29 7.17 -5.26
C THR A 45 -12.61 7.26 -6.03
N LEU A 46 -13.67 6.64 -5.50
CA LEU A 46 -15.02 6.71 -6.07
C LEU A 46 -15.64 8.11 -5.91
N TYR A 47 -15.41 8.75 -4.76
CA TYR A 47 -15.88 10.12 -4.50
C TYR A 47 -15.20 11.13 -5.43
N GLU A 48 -13.89 10.98 -5.65
CA GLU A 48 -13.12 11.82 -6.58
C GLU A 48 -13.57 11.62 -8.03
N ALA A 49 -13.83 10.38 -8.44
CA ALA A 49 -14.30 10.08 -9.79
C ALA A 49 -15.69 10.69 -10.08
N SER A 50 -16.58 10.71 -9.10
CA SER A 50 -17.91 11.31 -9.22
C SER A 50 -17.91 12.85 -9.20
N PHE A 51 -16.99 13.50 -8.47
CA PHE A 51 -16.98 14.97 -8.33
C PHE A 51 -15.96 15.69 -9.25
N MET A 52 -14.74 15.17 -9.40
CA MET A 52 -13.65 15.78 -10.20
C MET A 52 -13.49 15.16 -11.58
N GLY A 53 -14.16 14.03 -11.83
CA GLY A 53 -14.17 13.31 -13.10
C GLY A 53 -13.12 12.19 -13.18
N VAL A 54 -13.52 11.07 -13.79
CA VAL A 54 -12.72 9.84 -13.94
C VAL A 54 -11.33 10.06 -14.58
N LYS A 55 -11.19 11.07 -15.44
CA LYS A 55 -9.91 11.36 -16.12
C LYS A 55 -8.81 11.73 -15.13
N PHE A 56 -9.12 12.54 -14.11
CA PHE A 56 -8.16 12.93 -13.08
C PHE A 56 -7.77 11.75 -12.19
N THR A 57 -8.75 10.95 -11.78
CA THR A 57 -8.54 9.73 -10.98
C THR A 57 -7.66 8.72 -11.70
N MET A 58 -7.85 8.54 -13.01
CA MET A 58 -7.06 7.60 -13.82
C MET A 58 -5.59 8.02 -13.87
N ILE A 59 -5.30 9.31 -14.12
CA ILE A 59 -3.94 9.85 -14.14
C ILE A 59 -3.28 9.71 -12.76
N ARG A 60 -4.03 10.01 -11.70
CA ARG A 60 -3.55 9.88 -10.31
C ARG A 60 -3.19 8.44 -9.96
N LEU A 61 -4.02 7.46 -10.32
CA LEU A 61 -3.73 6.05 -10.09
C LEU A 61 -2.53 5.58 -10.93
N LEU A 62 -2.48 5.99 -12.20
CA LEU A 62 -1.39 5.65 -13.11
C LEU A 62 -0.04 6.22 -12.68
N PHE A 63 -0.02 7.38 -12.01
CA PHE A 63 1.21 7.94 -11.42
C PHE A 63 1.51 7.40 -10.02
N SER A 64 0.50 7.20 -9.16
CA SER A 64 0.71 6.74 -7.79
C SER A 64 1.20 5.29 -7.72
N LEU A 65 0.72 4.43 -8.62
CA LEU A 65 1.09 3.02 -8.65
C LEU A 65 2.60 2.80 -8.94
N PRO A 66 3.19 3.37 -10.02
CA PRO A 66 4.63 3.25 -10.27
C PRO A 66 5.46 3.96 -9.21
N LEU A 67 4.98 5.08 -8.66
CA LEU A 67 5.68 5.78 -7.58
C LEU A 67 5.80 4.90 -6.33
N VAL A 68 4.73 4.17 -5.97
CA VAL A 68 4.75 3.21 -4.85
C VAL A 68 5.63 2.00 -5.13
N ILE A 69 5.67 1.50 -6.37
CA ILE A 69 6.56 0.39 -6.73
C ILE A 69 8.03 0.83 -6.60
N ILE A 70 8.38 2.01 -7.14
CA ILE A 70 9.74 2.55 -7.07
C ILE A 70 10.18 2.77 -5.62
N THR A 71 9.34 3.39 -4.79
CA THR A 71 9.70 3.62 -3.37
C THR A 71 9.87 2.30 -2.62
N SER A 72 9.08 1.28 -2.93
CA SER A 72 9.17 -0.03 -2.28
C SER A 72 10.45 -0.80 -2.67
N ILE A 73 10.90 -0.69 -3.92
CA ILE A 73 12.17 -1.25 -4.39
C ILE A 73 13.35 -0.51 -3.75
N LEU A 74 13.27 0.83 -3.68
CA LEU A 74 14.30 1.64 -3.03
C LEU A 74 14.41 1.29 -1.54
N LEU A 75 13.27 1.09 -0.88
CA LEU A 75 13.20 0.76 0.53
C LEU A 75 13.70 -0.66 0.82
N GLU A 76 13.40 -1.65 -0.03
CA GLU A 76 14.04 -2.99 0.06
C GLU A 76 15.54 -2.89 -0.11
N LYS A 77 16.03 -2.14 -1.09
CA LYS A 77 17.48 -1.99 -1.32
C LYS A 77 18.16 -1.30 -0.14
N TYR A 78 17.48 -0.35 0.50
CA TYR A 78 17.96 0.35 1.69
C TYR A 78 17.95 -0.54 2.94
N LEU A 79 16.87 -1.30 3.17
CA LEU A 79 16.74 -2.22 4.31
C LEU A 79 17.59 -3.50 4.14
N GLY A 80 17.77 -3.98 2.92
CA GLY A 80 18.62 -5.13 2.58
C GLY A 80 20.07 -4.88 2.95
N LYS A 81 20.55 -3.63 2.80
CA LYS A 81 21.88 -3.21 3.30
C LYS A 81 21.97 -3.17 4.84
N ARG A 82 20.85 -3.04 5.55
CA ARG A 82 20.80 -3.00 7.02
C ARG A 82 20.46 -4.35 7.68
N ASN A 83 20.38 -5.45 6.92
CA ASN A 83 19.96 -6.77 7.41
C ASN A 83 18.68 -6.69 8.28
N TYR A 84 17.71 -5.88 7.85
CA TYR A 84 16.54 -5.59 8.65
C TYR A 84 15.61 -6.82 8.69
N LYS A 85 15.62 -7.55 9.81
CA LYS A 85 14.57 -8.51 10.17
C LYS A 85 13.46 -7.72 10.86
N MET A 86 12.25 -7.71 10.29
CA MET A 86 11.09 -7.25 11.04
C MET A 86 10.94 -8.22 12.22
N ALA A 87 10.83 -7.68 13.43
CA ALA A 87 10.65 -8.49 14.63
C ALA A 87 9.37 -9.33 14.46
N GLU A 88 9.54 -10.65 14.57
CA GLU A 88 8.47 -11.63 14.59
C GLU A 88 7.57 -11.30 15.78
N GLY A 89 6.37 -10.80 15.47
CA GLY A 89 5.35 -10.49 16.47
C GLY A 89 4.84 -11.80 17.04
N LYS A 90 5.09 -11.99 18.34
CA LYS A 90 4.49 -13.02 19.18
C LYS A 90 2.97 -13.04 19.08
#